data_AF-A0A183PJ59-F1
#
_entry.id   AF-A0A183PJ59-F1
#
_cell.length_a   1.000
_cell.length_b   1.000
_cell.length_c   1.000
_cell.angle_alpha   90.00
_cell.angle_beta   90.00
_cell.angle_gamma   90.00
#
_symmetry.space_group_name_H-M   'P 1'
#
loop_
_entity.id
_entity.type
_entity.pdbx_description
1 polymer ?
#
loop_
_entity_poly.entity_id
_entity_poly.type
_entity_poly.pdbx_seq_one_letter_code
_entity_poly.pdbx_strand_id
1 'polypeptide(L)' 'MNWKEGHLIKIPKKGDLSKCENYRGITLLSVPGKVFNIVLLNRMKDSVDTQLQGQQAGFRKGRSLNNQFTGTYHHT' A
#
# COMPACT_ATOMS: atom_id res chain seq x y z
N MET A 1 8.92 -5.38 -23.95
CA MET A 1 8.77 -5.14 -22.50
C MET A 1 8.77 -6.48 -21.78
N ASN A 2 9.70 -6.68 -20.85
CA ASN A 2 9.73 -7.86 -20.01
C ASN A 2 8.69 -7.72 -18.90
N TRP A 3 7.89 -8.75 -18.63
CA TRP A 3 6.84 -8.67 -17.60
C TRP A 3 7.38 -8.55 -16.17
N LYS A 4 8.65 -8.92 -15.98
CA LYS A 4 9.39 -8.81 -14.71
C LYS A 4 9.93 -7.40 -14.44
N GLU A 5 9.94 -6.52 -15.44
CA GLU A 5 10.44 -5.16 -15.31
C GLU A 5 9.33 -4.19 -14.89
N GLY A 6 9.71 -3.21 -14.07
CA GLY A 6 8.85 -2.11 -13.65
C GLY A 6 9.43 -0.76 -14.05
N HIS A 7 8.55 0.22 -14.31
CA HIS A 7 8.94 1.57 -14.74
C HIS A 7 8.82 2.54 -13.57
N LEU A 8 9.93 3.16 -13.14
CA LEU A 8 9.91 4.15 -12.09
C LEU A 8 9.37 5.49 -12.62
N ILE A 9 8.31 6.00 -12.01
CA ILE A 9 7.76 7.32 -12.30
C ILE A 9 7.68 8.16 -11.01
N LYS A 10 7.74 9.49 -11.16
CA LYS A 10 7.64 10.43 -10.04
C LYS A 10 6.21 10.99 -9.99
N ILE A 11 5.58 10.90 -8.82
CA ILE A 11 4.27 11.52 -8.55
C ILE A 11 4.46 12.69 -7.57
N PRO A 12 3.94 13.89 -7.88
CA PRO A 12 4.03 15.02 -6.97
C PRO A 12 3.21 14.75 -5.69
N LYS A 13 3.80 15.06 -4.54
CA LYS A 13 3.14 15.14 -3.22
C LYS A 13 2.81 16.61 -2.92
N LYS A 14 1.98 16.83 -1.90
CA LYS A 14 1.74 18.18 -1.36
C LYS A 14 3.06 18.80 -0.89
N GLY A 15 3.30 20.05 -1.26
CA GLY A 15 4.51 20.81 -0.91
C GLY A 15 5.02 21.64 -2.09
N ASP A 16 6.23 22.18 -1.92
CA ASP A 16 6.95 22.93 -2.95
C ASP A 16 7.52 21.98 -4.01
N LEU A 17 7.05 22.09 -5.25
CA LEU A 17 7.45 21.22 -6.36
C LEU A 17 8.87 21.46 -6.87
N SER A 18 9.56 22.52 -6.41
CA SER A 18 10.98 22.70 -6.69
C SER A 18 11.86 21.72 -5.90
N LYS A 19 11.34 21.16 -4.79
CA LYS A 19 12.09 20.26 -3.91
C LYS A 19 11.85 18.80 -4.27
N CYS A 20 12.94 18.06 -4.48
CA CYS A 20 12.90 16.63 -4.83
C CYS A 20 12.14 15.77 -3.79
N GLU A 21 12.25 16.11 -2.50
CA GLU A 21 11.55 15.43 -1.39
C GLU A 21 10.02 15.46 -1.51
N ASN A 22 9.47 16.41 -2.27
CA ASN A 22 8.03 16.53 -2.53
C ASN A 22 7.56 15.66 -3.70
N TYR A 23 8.40 14.75 -4.18
CA TYR A 23 8.00 13.70 -5.11
C TYR A 23 8.02 12.32 -4.45
N ARG A 24 7.13 11.45 -4.92
CA ARG A 24 7.09 10.03 -4.58
C ARG A 24 7.42 9.21 -5.82
N GLY A 25 8.49 8.41 -5.77
CA GLY A 25 8.71 7.38 -6.76
C GLY A 25 7.66 6.27 -6.63
N ILE A 26 7.03 5.88 -7.74
CA ILE A 26 6.24 4.66 -7.82
C ILE A 26 6.73 3.80 -8.99
N THR A 27 6.66 2.48 -8.83
CA THR A 27 6.99 1.53 -9.90
C THR A 27 5.71 1.07 -10.59
N LEU A 28 5.59 1.36 -11.89
CA LEU A 28 4.51 0.85 -12.72
C LEU A 28 4.87 -0.52 -13.29
N LEU A 29 4.07 -1.52 -12.96
CA LEU A 29 4.18 -2.87 -13.51
C LEU A 29 3.41 -2.98 -14.83
N SER A 30 3.90 -3.88 -15.69
CA SER A 30 3.15 -4.36 -16.85
C SER A 30 1.82 -4.99 -16.44
N VAL A 31 0.86 -5.10 -17.37
CA VAL A 31 -0.44 -5.75 -17.11
C VAL A 31 -0.26 -7.18 -16.56
N PRO A 32 0.58 -8.05 -17.14
CA PRO A 32 0.84 -9.38 -16.56
C PRO A 32 1.43 -9.33 -15.14
N GLY A 33 2.33 -8.38 -14.87
CA GLY A 33 2.91 -8.20 -13.53
C GLY A 33 1.86 -7.79 -12.48
N LYS A 34 0.89 -6.94 -12.85
CA LYS A 34 -0.24 -6.58 -11.96
C LYS A 34 -1.13 -7.79 -11.68
N VAL A 35 -1.48 -8.57 -12.70
CA VAL A 35 -2.30 -9.79 -12.54
C VAL A 35 -1.59 -10.78 -11.63
N PHE A 36 -0.29 -11.03 -11.85
CA PHE A 36 0.52 -11.89 -10.99
C PHE A 36 0.51 -11.43 -9.53
N ASN A 37 0.70 -10.13 -9.28
CA ASN A 37 0.65 -9.58 -7.92
C ASN A 37 -0.71 -9.75 -7.25
N ILE A 38 -1.82 -9.63 -7.99
CA ILE A 38 -3.17 -9.87 -7.44
C ILE A 38 -3.34 -11.34 -7.03
N VAL A 39 -2.89 -12.27 -7.87
CA VAL A 39 -2.92 -13.71 -7.56
C VAL A 39 -2.10 -14.01 -6.31
N LEU A 40 -0.89 -13.45 -6.21
CA LEU A 40 -0.03 -13.61 -5.04
C LEU A 40 -0.65 -13.01 -3.77
N LEU A 41 -1.19 -11.80 -3.86
CA LEU A 41 -1.87 -11.13 -2.75
C LEU A 41 -3.04 -11.98 -2.23
N ASN A 42 -3.90 -12.48 -3.12
CA ASN A 42 -5.06 -13.28 -2.73
C ASN A 42 -4.68 -14.60 -2.02
N ARG A 43 -3.52 -15.18 -2.34
CA ARG A 43 -3.02 -16.38 -1.67
C ARG A 43 -2.48 -16.10 -0.27
N MET A 44 -1.85 -14.94 -0.06
CA MET A 44 -1.22 -14.60 1.21
C MET A 44 -2.15 -13.86 2.17
N LYS A 45 -3.17 -13.19 1.64
CA LYS A 45 -3.98 -12.21 2.38
C LYS A 45 -4.51 -12.75 3.71
N ASP A 46 -5.16 -13.91 3.71
CA ASP A 46 -5.81 -14.41 4.93
C ASP A 46 -4.78 -14.83 5.99
N SER A 47 -3.65 -15.40 5.56
CA SER A 47 -2.54 -15.78 6.45
C SER A 47 -1.82 -14.57 7.05
N VAL A 48 -1.70 -13.47 6.28
CA VAL A 48 -1.12 -12.23 6.79
C VAL A 48 -2.12 -11.56 7.73
N ASP A 49 -3.40 -11.48 7.37
CA ASP A 49 -4.42 -10.77 8.13
C ASP A 49 -4.60 -11.36 9.55
N THR A 50 -4.46 -12.68 9.71
CA THR A 50 -4.49 -13.33 11.03
C THR A 50 -3.31 -12.95 11.94
N GLN A 51 -2.17 -12.56 11.37
CA GLN A 51 -0.97 -12.16 12.12
C GLN A 51 -0.93 -10.66 12.43
N LEU A 52 -1.71 -9.83 11.71
CA LEU A 52 -1.74 -8.38 11.91
C LEU A 52 -2.45 -8.01 13.22
N GLN A 53 -1.84 -7.09 13.97
CA GLN A 53 -2.41 -6.54 15.20
C GLN A 53 -3.80 -5.93 14.96
N GLY A 54 -4.66 -6.00 15.98
CA GLY A 54 -6.01 -5.44 15.94
C GLY A 54 -6.05 -3.94 15.68
N GLN A 55 -5.00 -3.20 16.07
CA GLN A 55 -4.87 -1.75 15.89
C GLN A 55 -4.52 -1.35 14.45
N GLN A 56 -3.97 -2.27 13.66
CA GLN A 56 -3.66 -1.99 12.27
C GLN A 56 -4.95 -1.96 11.45
N ALA A 57 -5.34 -0.77 11.00
CA ALA A 57 -6.50 -0.60 10.13
C ALA A 57 -6.14 -0.50 8.64
N GLY A 58 -4.93 0.00 8.34
CA GLY A 58 -4.47 0.18 6.97
C GLY A 58 -4.37 -1.13 6.19
N PHE A 59 -4.86 -1.11 4.95
CA PHE A 59 -4.81 -2.24 4.00
C PHE A 59 -5.56 -3.50 4.45
N ARG A 60 -6.46 -3.41 5.44
CA ARG A 60 -7.30 -4.52 5.90
C ARG A 60 -8.73 -4.39 5.41
N LYS A 61 -9.35 -5.53 5.09
CA LYS A 61 -10.76 -5.57 4.67
C LYS A 61 -11.65 -5.13 5.83
N GLY A 62 -12.60 -4.22 5.57
CA GLY A 62 -13.57 -3.78 6.58
C GLY A 62 -13.00 -2.90 7.69
N ARG A 63 -11.75 -2.43 7.56
CA ARG A 63 -11.12 -1.49 8.50
C ARG A 63 -10.89 -0.15 7.79
N SER A 64 -11.17 0.94 8.50
CA SER A 64 -10.99 2.31 8.04
C SER A 64 -10.04 3.06 8.95
N LEU A 65 -9.59 4.25 8.52
CA LEU A 65 -8.77 5.13 9.33
C LEU A 65 -9.42 5.46 10.69
N ASN A 66 -10.75 5.57 10.74
CA ASN A 66 -11.48 5.82 11.98
C ASN A 66 -11.28 4.69 13.00
N ASN A 67 -11.17 3.44 12.54
CA ASN A 67 -10.90 2.29 13.42
C ASN A 67 -9.50 2.35 14.04
N GLN A 68 -8.53 2.99 13.38
CA GLN A 68 -7.20 3.20 13.95
C GLN A 68 -7.24 4.28 15.04
N PHE A 69 -7.93 5.39 14.78
CA PHE A 69 -8.07 6.46 15.77
C PHE A 69 -8.80 5.99 17.04
N THR A 70 -9.96 5.34 16.89
CA THR A 70 -10.70 4.82 18.05
C THR A 70 -9.88 3.78 18.81
N GLY A 71 -9.18 2.90 18.09
CA GLY A 71 -8.26 1.92 18.69
C GLY A 71 -7.15 2.54 19.53
N THR A 72 -6.61 3.69 19.11
CA THR A 72 -5.62 4.45 19.89
C THR A 72 -6.20 5.12 21.14
N TYR A 73 -7.40 5.71 21.05
CA TYR A 73 -8.03 6.40 22.20
C TYR A 73 -8.44 5.45 23.33
N HIS A 74 -8.73 4.17 23.04
CA HIS A 74 -9.08 3.18 24.06
C HIS A 74 -7.88 2.51 24.73
N HIS A 75 -6.65 2.78 24.27
CA HIS A 75 -5.41 2.21 24.82
C HIS A 75 -4.53 3.22 25.59
N THR A 76 -4.91 4.49 25.61
CA THR A 76 -4.38 5.56 26.48
C THR A 76 -5.37 5.81 27.60
#